data_AF-A0A9R0W7Z9-F1
#
_entry.id   AF-A0A9R0W7Z9-F1
#
_cell.length_a   1.000
_cell.length_b   1.000
_cell.length_c   1.000
_cell.angle_alpha   90.00
_cell.angle_beta   90.00
_cell.angle_gamma   90.00
#
_symmetry.space_group_name_H-M   'P 1'
#
loop_
_entity.id
_entity.type
_entity.pdbx_description
1 polymer ?
#
loop_
_entity_poly.entity_id
_entity_poly.type
_entity_poly.pdbx_seq_one_letter_code
_entity_poly.pdbx_strand_id
1 'polypeptide(L)'
;MYGDKTLLKRFPRGVALALDFAAGNTSCPAEGQPPPPHYACVSGNSSCANATAYTPGYVCKCWDNYTGNPYIAHGCQDIDECKLLQNPCSNGGICKNRPGGYDCPCKFGMKDDGKGGTCTDVFTRATAKATVGAIGGILLMVILWFTVILRKEKKKTKEFYKKNGGPVLEKAKGIKIF
;
A
#
# COMPACT_ATOMS: atom_id res chain seq x y z
N MET A 1 -18.23 39.07 -46.97
CA MET A 1 -18.93 38.69 -45.73
C MET A 1 -18.20 39.28 -44.55
N TYR A 2 -18.80 40.26 -43.85
CA TYR A 2 -18.21 40.87 -42.67
C TYR A 2 -18.69 40.07 -41.45
N GLY A 3 -17.88 39.11 -41.00
CA GLY A 3 -18.19 38.30 -39.83
C GLY A 3 -17.91 39.08 -38.53
N ASP A 4 -18.80 38.94 -37.56
CA ASP A 4 -18.67 39.55 -36.24
C ASP A 4 -17.40 39.02 -35.52
N LYS A 5 -16.43 39.92 -35.27
CA LYS A 5 -15.14 39.61 -34.64
C LYS A 5 -15.22 39.54 -33.11
N THR A 6 -16.41 39.71 -32.52
CA THR A 6 -16.59 39.75 -31.07
C THR A 6 -16.17 38.44 -30.40
N LEU A 7 -16.44 37.28 -31.01
CA LEU A 7 -16.00 35.98 -30.49
C LEU A 7 -14.48 35.79 -30.51
N LEU A 8 -13.81 36.20 -31.59
CA LEU A 8 -12.34 36.14 -31.70
C LEU A 8 -11.65 37.05 -30.68
N LYS A 9 -12.23 38.21 -30.37
CA LYS A 9 -11.71 39.12 -29.33
C LYS A 9 -11.97 38.58 -27.92
N ARG A 10 -13.14 37.98 -27.69
CA ARG A 10 -13.54 37.46 -26.37
C ARG A 10 -12.85 36.16 -26.00
N PHE A 11 -12.51 35.33 -26.99
CA PHE A 11 -11.87 34.04 -26.81
C PHE A 11 -10.62 33.93 -27.69
N PRO A 12 -9.51 34.61 -27.32
CA PRO A 12 -8.28 34.64 -28.12
C PRO A 12 -7.60 33.27 -28.23
N ARG A 13 -7.97 32.30 -27.38
CA ARG A 13 -7.52 30.90 -27.42
C ARG A 13 -8.51 29.96 -28.12
N GLY A 14 -9.57 30.50 -28.72
CA GLY A 14 -10.66 29.73 -29.32
C GLY A 14 -11.76 29.36 -28.31
N VAL A 15 -12.91 28.93 -28.85
CA VAL A 15 -14.05 28.40 -28.07
C VAL A 15 -14.11 26.91 -28.32
N ALA A 16 -14.24 26.11 -27.27
CA ALA A 16 -14.50 24.69 -27.42
C ALA A 16 -15.90 24.51 -28.02
N LEU A 17 -15.96 23.97 -29.24
CA LEU A 17 -17.22 23.61 -29.89
C LEU A 17 -17.57 22.18 -29.45
N ALA A 18 -18.61 22.04 -28.62
CA ALA A 18 -19.24 20.76 -28.36
C ALA A 18 -20.36 20.57 -29.40
N LEU A 19 -20.16 19.65 -30.33
CA LEU A 19 -21.20 19.20 -31.25
C LEU A 19 -21.81 17.93 -30.67
N ASP A 20 -23.13 17.92 -30.49
CA ASP A 20 -23.85 16.69 -30.21
C ASP A 20 -24.03 15.94 -31.54
N PHE A 21 -23.39 14.77 -31.65
CA PHE A 21 -23.51 13.90 -32.82
C PHE A 21 -23.56 12.44 -32.38
N ALA A 22 -24.11 11.60 -33.25
CA ALA A 22 -24.03 10.15 -33.16
C ALA A 22 -23.27 9.62 -34.38
N ALA A 23 -22.41 8.63 -34.16
CA ALA A 23 -21.72 7.90 -35.20
C ALA A 23 -22.62 6.83 -35.81
N GLY A 24 -22.67 6.78 -37.14
CA GLY A 24 -23.44 5.80 -37.89
C GLY A 24 -24.96 5.88 -37.67
N ASN A 25 -25.67 4.85 -38.10
CA ASN A 25 -27.14 4.72 -37.98
C ASN A 25 -27.55 3.45 -37.21
N THR A 26 -26.58 2.72 -36.65
CA THR A 26 -26.77 1.46 -35.93
C THR A 26 -26.36 1.63 -34.47
N SER A 27 -26.85 0.77 -33.59
CA SER A 27 -26.39 0.71 -32.20
C SER A 27 -24.96 0.14 -32.09
N CYS A 28 -24.39 0.20 -30.89
CA CYS A 28 -23.18 -0.51 -30.55
C CYS A 28 -23.28 -2.01 -30.86
N PRO A 29 -22.18 -2.65 -31.30
CA PRO A 29 -22.12 -4.10 -31.43
C PRO A 29 -22.34 -4.75 -30.05
N ALA A 30 -22.97 -5.93 -30.03
CA ALA A 30 -23.12 -6.68 -28.78
C ALA A 30 -21.75 -7.18 -28.28
N GLU A 31 -21.66 -7.49 -26.99
CA GLU A 31 -20.42 -7.96 -26.38
C GLU A 31 -19.87 -9.20 -27.10
N GLY A 32 -18.59 -9.17 -27.47
CA GLY A 32 -17.93 -10.23 -28.23
C GLY A 32 -18.18 -10.23 -29.74
N GLN A 33 -19.02 -9.33 -30.28
CA GLN A 33 -19.18 -9.18 -31.73
C GLN A 33 -18.08 -8.26 -32.32
N PRO A 34 -17.62 -8.53 -33.55
CA PRO A 34 -16.70 -7.63 -34.23
C PRO A 34 -17.37 -6.27 -34.49
N PRO A 35 -16.59 -5.16 -34.45
CA PRO A 35 -17.12 -3.84 -34.75
C PRO A 35 -17.58 -3.75 -36.22
N PRO A 36 -18.60 -2.93 -36.52
CA PRO A 36 -19.08 -2.73 -37.88
C PRO A 36 -18.01 -2.10 -38.80
N PRO A 37 -18.15 -2.20 -40.13
CA PRO A 37 -17.31 -1.46 -41.06
C PRO A 37 -17.34 0.05 -40.75
N HIS A 38 -16.17 0.70 -40.80
CA HIS A 38 -16.02 2.13 -40.45
C HIS A 38 -16.41 2.48 -39.01
N TYR A 39 -16.11 1.58 -38.06
CA TYR A 39 -16.32 1.83 -36.64
C TYR A 39 -15.56 3.08 -36.15
N ALA A 40 -16.31 4.02 -35.58
CA ALA A 40 -15.79 5.32 -35.17
C ALA A 40 -14.90 5.28 -33.90
N CYS A 41 -15.07 4.31 -33.00
CA CYS A 41 -14.30 4.24 -31.75
C CYS A 41 -12.98 3.52 -32.01
N VAL A 42 -11.98 4.26 -32.49
CA VAL A 42 -10.68 3.72 -32.92
C VAL A 42 -9.63 3.70 -31.81
N SER A 43 -9.89 4.36 -30.67
CA SER A 43 -9.01 4.32 -29.51
C SER A 43 -9.17 3.01 -28.72
N GLY A 44 -8.05 2.34 -28.38
CA GLY A 44 -8.09 1.06 -27.66
C GLY A 44 -8.72 1.12 -26.27
N ASN A 45 -8.54 2.24 -25.54
CA ASN A 45 -9.11 2.45 -24.20
C ASN A 45 -10.45 3.19 -24.26
N SER A 46 -11.31 2.77 -25.18
CA SER A 46 -12.62 3.39 -25.41
C SER A 46 -13.71 2.34 -25.59
N SER A 47 -14.96 2.74 -25.32
CA SER A 47 -16.14 1.93 -25.54
C SER A 47 -17.22 2.73 -26.25
N CYS A 48 -18.11 2.00 -26.91
CA CYS A 48 -19.29 2.54 -27.53
C CYS A 48 -20.43 2.64 -26.51
N ALA A 49 -21.23 3.69 -26.59
CA ALA A 49 -22.51 3.81 -25.90
C ALA A 49 -23.58 4.22 -26.91
N ASN A 50 -24.74 3.57 -26.88
CA ASN A 50 -25.84 3.92 -27.77
C ASN A 50 -26.24 5.39 -27.59
N ALA A 51 -26.50 6.08 -28.69
CA ALA A 51 -27.02 7.43 -28.64
C ALA A 51 -28.42 7.43 -28.00
N THR A 52 -28.89 8.60 -27.57
CA THR A 52 -30.21 8.73 -26.95
C THR A 52 -31.31 8.21 -27.89
N ALA A 53 -32.43 7.74 -27.33
CA ALA A 53 -33.50 7.07 -28.08
C ALA A 53 -34.06 7.87 -29.29
N TYR A 54 -33.81 9.18 -29.33
CA TYR A 54 -34.27 10.07 -30.40
C TYR A 54 -33.31 10.15 -31.61
N THR A 55 -32.05 9.75 -31.45
CA THR A 55 -31.06 9.77 -32.54
C THR A 55 -30.50 8.37 -32.74
N PRO A 56 -30.71 7.74 -33.91
CA PRO A 56 -30.07 6.46 -34.19
C PRO A 56 -28.55 6.62 -34.28
N GLY A 57 -27.80 5.59 -33.87
CA GLY A 57 -26.34 5.62 -33.83
C GLY A 57 -25.78 5.38 -32.43
N TYR A 58 -24.51 5.74 -32.27
CA TYR A 58 -23.78 5.60 -31.00
C TYR A 58 -22.74 6.69 -30.80
N VAL A 59 -22.27 6.86 -29.58
CA VAL A 59 -21.16 7.74 -29.22
C VAL A 59 -20.00 6.94 -28.65
N CYS A 60 -18.79 7.40 -28.88
CA CYS A 60 -17.60 6.81 -28.28
C CYS A 60 -17.25 7.54 -26.98
N LYS A 61 -16.89 6.78 -25.95
CA LYS A 61 -16.39 7.29 -24.68
C LYS A 61 -15.07 6.61 -24.33
N CYS A 62 -14.13 7.33 -23.72
CA CYS A 62 -13.00 6.68 -23.09
C CYS A 62 -13.49 5.81 -21.92
N TRP A 63 -12.71 4.79 -21.55
CA TRP A 63 -12.99 3.99 -20.35
C TRP A 63 -12.90 4.84 -19.09
N ASP A 64 -13.44 4.32 -17.99
CA ASP A 64 -13.32 4.95 -16.68
C ASP A 64 -11.83 5.14 -16.34
N ASN A 65 -11.50 6.31 -15.79
CA ASN A 65 -10.13 6.77 -15.50
C ASN A 65 -9.24 7.02 -16.73
N TYR A 66 -9.85 7.13 -17.92
CA TYR A 66 -9.16 7.60 -19.13
C TYR A 66 -9.78 8.91 -19.63
N THR A 67 -8.97 9.76 -20.25
CA THR A 67 -9.37 11.05 -20.81
C THR A 67 -8.85 11.24 -22.23
N GLY A 68 -9.44 12.17 -22.98
CA GLY A 68 -9.03 12.52 -24.33
C GLY A 68 -10.10 12.25 -25.38
N ASN A 69 -9.66 11.90 -26.60
CA ASN A 69 -10.55 11.77 -27.75
C ASN A 69 -10.64 10.31 -28.24
N PRO A 70 -11.78 9.62 -28.07
CA PRO A 70 -11.92 8.22 -28.46
C PRO A 70 -12.00 7.98 -29.97
N TYR A 71 -12.17 9.02 -30.78
CA TYR A 71 -12.22 8.97 -32.24
C TYR A 71 -10.84 9.06 -32.90
N ILE A 72 -9.77 9.18 -32.11
CA ILE A 72 -8.38 9.23 -32.58
C ILE A 72 -7.64 8.00 -32.05
N ALA A 73 -6.81 7.38 -32.88
CA ALA A 73 -5.96 6.27 -32.45
C ALA A 73 -5.07 6.70 -31.27
N HIS A 74 -5.06 5.93 -30.18
CA HIS A 74 -4.40 6.28 -28.91
C HIS A 74 -4.85 7.61 -28.29
N GLY A 75 -6.03 8.11 -28.67
CA GLY A 75 -6.56 9.38 -28.17
C GLY A 75 -7.12 9.32 -26.75
N CYS A 76 -7.45 8.12 -26.24
CA CYS A 76 -7.77 7.92 -24.82
C CYS A 76 -6.51 7.55 -24.04
N GLN A 77 -6.10 8.45 -23.15
CA GLN A 77 -4.93 8.31 -22.30
C GLN A 77 -5.35 8.15 -20.85
N ASP A 78 -4.56 7.37 -20.11
CA ASP A 78 -4.74 7.15 -18.68
C ASP A 78 -4.67 8.50 -17.94
N ILE A 79 -5.58 8.71 -17.00
CA ILE A 79 -5.56 9.89 -16.14
C ILE A 79 -4.51 9.67 -15.06
N ASP A 80 -3.51 10.55 -14.99
CA ASP A 80 -2.54 10.52 -13.90
C ASP A 80 -3.13 11.22 -12.66
N GLU A 81 -3.88 10.48 -11.83
CA GLU A 81 -4.52 11.07 -10.66
C GLU A 81 -3.50 11.61 -9.65
N CYS A 82 -2.27 11.08 -9.62
CA CYS A 82 -1.20 11.56 -8.76
C CYS A 82 -0.69 12.95 -9.16
N LYS A 83 -0.83 13.35 -10.43
CA LYS A 83 -0.51 14.70 -10.90
C LYS A 83 -1.72 15.63 -10.87
N LEU A 84 -2.91 15.08 -11.12
CA LEU A 84 -4.14 15.86 -11.21
C LEU A 84 -4.67 16.26 -9.82
N LEU A 85 -4.61 15.36 -8.85
CA LEU A 85 -5.09 15.57 -7.49
C LEU A 85 -3.92 15.91 -6.57
N GLN A 86 -4.10 16.90 -5.69
CA GLN A 86 -3.03 17.38 -4.83
C GLN A 86 -2.59 16.35 -3.76
N ASN A 87 -3.49 15.46 -3.33
CA ASN A 87 -3.18 14.32 -2.45
C ASN A 87 -4.31 13.27 -2.54
N PRO A 88 -4.28 12.35 -3.52
CA PRO A 88 -5.31 11.31 -3.63
C PRO A 88 -5.15 10.18 -2.59
N CYS A 89 -4.01 10.11 -1.90
CA CYS A 89 -3.76 9.11 -0.85
C CYS A 89 -3.88 9.71 0.55
N SER A 90 -4.40 8.91 1.49
CA SER A 90 -4.59 9.29 2.88
C SER A 90 -3.39 8.94 3.77
N ASN A 91 -3.21 9.70 4.85
CA ASN A 91 -2.42 9.37 6.06
C ASN A 91 -1.14 8.54 5.83
N GLY A 92 -0.21 9.06 5.02
CA GLY A 92 1.11 8.44 4.84
C GLY A 92 1.22 7.46 3.67
N GLY A 93 0.17 7.30 2.86
CA GLY A 93 0.25 6.65 1.55
C GLY A 93 1.06 7.47 0.53
N ILE A 94 1.78 6.80 -0.35
CA ILE A 94 2.51 7.39 -1.48
C ILE A 94 1.69 7.09 -2.74
N CYS A 95 1.29 8.13 -3.49
CA CYS A 95 0.54 7.91 -4.74
C CYS A 95 1.43 7.29 -5.81
N LYS A 96 0.93 6.26 -6.46
CA LYS A 96 1.56 5.63 -7.62
C LYS A 96 0.51 5.43 -8.73
N ASN A 97 0.71 6.12 -9.85
CA ASN A 97 -0.16 6.00 -11.01
C ASN A 97 -0.07 4.60 -11.65
N ARG A 98 -1.18 4.09 -12.17
CA ARG A 98 -1.31 2.79 -12.83
C ARG A 98 -2.33 2.88 -13.96
N PRO A 99 -2.16 2.20 -15.10
CA PRO A 99 -3.21 2.15 -16.12
C PRO A 99 -4.58 1.76 -15.53
N GLY A 100 -5.58 2.64 -15.69
CA GLY A 100 -6.92 2.52 -15.13
C GLY A 100 -7.11 3.05 -13.70
N GLY A 101 -6.13 3.77 -13.14
CA GLY A 101 -6.26 4.49 -11.85
C GLY A 101 -4.95 4.65 -11.08
N TYR A 102 -5.02 4.56 -9.75
CA TYR A 102 -3.83 4.72 -8.90
C TYR A 102 -3.86 3.81 -7.67
N ASP A 103 -2.66 3.54 -7.16
CA ASP A 103 -2.40 2.81 -5.93
C ASP A 103 -1.85 3.77 -4.86
N CYS A 104 -2.13 3.47 -3.59
CA CYS A 104 -1.64 4.22 -2.45
C CYS A 104 -0.85 3.32 -1.47
N PRO A 105 0.30 2.75 -1.88
CA PRO A 105 1.15 2.00 -0.97
C PRO A 105 1.56 2.84 0.23
N CYS A 106 1.46 2.25 1.43
CA CYS A 106 1.95 2.88 2.65
C CYS A 106 3.49 2.98 2.64
N LYS A 107 4.01 4.01 3.32
CA LYS A 107 5.45 4.18 3.53
C LYS A 107 6.08 2.96 4.22
N PHE A 108 7.39 2.80 4.02
CA PHE A 108 8.15 1.74 4.68
C PHE A 108 7.93 1.76 6.20
N GLY A 109 7.65 0.60 6.77
CA GLY A 109 7.33 0.45 8.20
C GLY A 109 5.85 0.64 8.57
N MET A 110 4.99 0.95 7.60
CA MET A 110 3.54 1.07 7.78
C MET A 110 2.77 -0.01 7.00
N LYS A 111 1.55 -0.34 7.44
CA LYS A 111 0.64 -1.31 6.80
C LYS A 111 -0.75 -0.69 6.58
N ASP A 112 -1.64 -1.44 5.92
CA ASP A 112 -3.01 -1.09 5.47
C ASP A 112 -3.07 -0.42 4.07
N ASP A 113 -4.28 -0.05 3.61
CA ASP A 113 -4.53 0.58 2.31
C ASP A 113 -4.67 2.10 2.46
N GLY A 114 -3.77 2.86 1.83
CA GLY A 114 -3.78 4.33 1.85
C GLY A 114 -4.85 4.96 0.95
N LYS A 115 -5.61 4.18 0.17
CA LYS A 115 -6.65 4.69 -0.75
C LYS A 115 -7.99 4.94 -0.04
N GLY A 116 -8.34 4.10 0.93
CA GLY A 116 -9.57 4.22 1.74
C GLY A 116 -9.35 4.17 3.26
N GLY A 117 -8.10 4.00 3.70
CA GLY A 117 -7.74 3.79 5.10
C GLY A 117 -6.55 4.64 5.56
N THR A 118 -6.23 4.50 6.84
CA THR A 118 -5.09 5.16 7.47
C THR A 118 -3.92 4.19 7.52
N CYS A 119 -2.76 4.56 6.97
CA CYS A 119 -1.57 3.74 7.13
C CYS A 119 -1.18 3.70 8.61
N THR A 120 -0.95 2.51 9.15
CA THR A 120 -0.57 2.32 10.56
C THR A 120 0.85 1.81 10.70
N ASP A 121 1.61 2.35 11.65
CA ASP A 121 2.96 1.88 11.96
C ASP A 121 2.95 0.41 12.45
N VAL A 122 3.72 -0.42 11.74
CA VAL A 122 3.92 -1.84 12.08
C VAL A 122 4.71 -1.97 13.40
N PHE A 123 5.63 -1.03 13.66
CA PHE A 123 6.40 -0.94 14.90
C PHE A 123 5.71 -0.02 15.91
N THR A 124 4.51 -0.38 16.31
CA THR A 124 3.83 0.33 17.38
C THR A 124 4.63 0.15 18.67
N ARG A 125 4.96 1.24 19.37
CA ARG A 125 5.69 1.23 20.66
C ARG A 125 5.12 0.25 21.71
N ALA A 126 3.90 -0.24 21.52
CA ALA A 126 3.26 -1.26 22.35
C ALA A 126 3.89 -2.66 22.21
N THR A 127 4.25 -3.10 21.00
CA THR A 127 4.84 -4.45 20.77
C THR A 127 6.30 -4.53 21.23
N ALA A 128 7.04 -3.42 21.09
CA ALA A 128 8.39 -3.29 21.62
C ALA A 128 8.43 -3.37 23.17
N LYS A 129 7.44 -2.77 23.86
CA LYS A 129 7.38 -2.83 25.33
C LYS A 129 7.09 -4.23 25.85
N ALA A 130 6.19 -4.98 25.21
CA ALA A 130 5.82 -6.32 25.65
C ALA A 130 6.96 -7.34 25.47
N THR A 131 7.70 -7.25 24.36
CA THR A 131 8.81 -8.17 24.05
C THR A 131 10.04 -7.94 24.93
N VAL A 132 10.41 -6.68 25.19
CA VAL A 132 11.55 -6.36 26.09
C VAL A 132 11.24 -6.76 27.54
N GLY A 133 10.00 -6.59 28.00
CA GLY A 133 9.58 -6.99 29.35
C GLY A 133 9.63 -8.50 29.57
N ALA A 134 9.21 -9.30 28.59
CA ALA A 134 9.20 -10.76 28.70
C ALA A 134 10.62 -11.36 28.79
N ILE A 135 11.55 -10.87 27.96
CA ILE A 135 12.94 -11.37 27.94
C ILE A 135 13.67 -11.01 29.25
N GLY A 136 13.50 -9.79 29.74
CA GLY A 136 14.09 -9.36 31.01
C GLY A 136 13.59 -10.18 32.22
N GLY A 137 12.29 -10.47 32.27
CA GLY A 137 11.70 -11.28 33.34
C GLY A 137 12.22 -12.72 33.37
N ILE A 138 12.33 -13.36 32.19
CA ILE A 138 12.85 -14.74 32.08
C ILE A 138 14.32 -14.80 32.53
N LEU A 139 15.15 -13.84 32.11
CA LEU A 139 16.57 -13.78 32.51
C LEU A 139 16.73 -13.64 34.03
N LEU A 140 15.94 -12.77 34.67
CA LEU A 140 15.98 -12.61 36.13
C LEU A 140 15.58 -13.88 36.87
N MET A 141 14.54 -14.58 36.39
CA MET A 141 14.11 -15.85 36.99
C MET A 141 15.19 -16.94 36.88
N VAL A 142 15.89 -17.01 35.74
CA VAL A 142 17.01 -17.95 35.55
C VAL A 142 18.18 -17.60 36.47
N ILE A 143 18.53 -16.31 36.62
CA ILE A 143 19.59 -15.87 37.53
C ILE A 143 19.23 -16.22 38.98
N LEU A 144 18.01 -15.91 39.42
CA LEU A 144 17.55 -16.25 40.77
C LEU A 144 17.60 -17.77 40.99
N TRP A 145 17.12 -18.57 40.05
CA TRP A 145 17.17 -20.02 40.15
C TRP A 145 18.61 -20.55 40.20
N PHE A 146 19.50 -20.05 39.35
CA PHE A 146 20.91 -20.41 39.35
C PHE A 146 21.59 -20.05 40.68
N THR A 147 21.31 -18.86 41.24
CA THR A 147 21.83 -18.47 42.56
C THR A 147 21.32 -19.38 43.68
N VAL A 148 20.07 -19.83 43.60
CA VAL A 148 19.50 -20.81 44.56
C VAL A 148 20.17 -22.17 44.40
N ILE A 149 20.41 -22.64 43.18
CA ILE A 149 21.15 -23.89 42.91
C ILE A 149 22.55 -23.81 43.50
N LEU A 150 23.30 -22.74 43.23
CA LEU A 150 24.65 -22.53 43.79
C LEU A 150 24.65 -22.49 45.32
N ARG A 151 23.65 -21.84 45.93
CA ARG A 151 23.50 -21.83 47.40
C ARG A 151 23.21 -23.24 47.95
N LYS A 152 22.40 -24.02 47.25
CA LYS A 152 22.05 -25.40 47.63
C LYS A 152 23.26 -26.33 47.54
N GLU A 153 24.02 -26.25 46.45
CA GLU A 153 25.27 -27.00 46.26
C GLU A 153 26.30 -26.60 47.32
N LYS A 154 26.53 -25.29 47.52
CA LYS A 154 27.44 -24.80 48.57
C LYS A 154 27.04 -25.27 49.97
N LYS A 155 25.74 -25.32 50.27
CA LYS A 155 25.23 -25.84 51.56
C LYS A 155 25.51 -27.34 51.71
N LYS A 156 25.23 -28.15 50.68
CA LYS A 156 25.56 -29.58 50.65
C LYS A 156 27.06 -29.82 50.84
N THR A 157 27.93 -29.10 50.13
CA THR A 157 29.38 -29.23 50.25
C THR A 157 29.86 -28.88 51.67
N LYS A 158 29.29 -27.85 52.30
CA LYS A 158 29.61 -27.47 53.69
C LYS A 158 29.18 -28.53 54.70
N GLU A 159 28.00 -29.13 54.52
CA GLU A 159 27.52 -30.23 55.37
C GLU A 159 28.38 -31.48 55.19
N PHE A 160 28.75 -31.82 53.95
CA PHE A 160 29.65 -32.92 53.63
C PHE A 160 31.05 -32.71 54.23
N TYR A 161 31.61 -31.49 54.11
CA TYR A 161 32.87 -31.11 54.75
C TYR A 161 32.82 -31.27 56.27
N LYS A 162 31.73 -30.84 56.90
CA LYS A 162 31.56 -30.96 58.36
C LYS A 162 31.42 -32.42 58.81
N LYS A 163 30.73 -33.26 58.04
CA LYS A 163 30.49 -34.67 58.38
C LYS A 163 31.72 -35.56 58.17
N ASN A 164 32.58 -35.25 57.19
CA ASN A 164 33.78 -36.02 56.87
C ASN A 164 35.06 -35.48 57.53
N GLY A 165 34.96 -34.85 58.71
CA GLY A 165 36.13 -34.43 59.47
C GLY A 165 36.90 -33.25 58.86
N GLY A 166 36.30 -32.47 57.95
CA GLY A 166 36.92 -31.26 57.38
C GLY A 166 37.54 -30.30 58.40
N PRO A 167 36.87 -29.97 59.54
CA PRO A 167 37.45 -29.13 60.58
C PRO A 167 38.73 -29.68 61.22
N VAL A 168 38.99 -30.99 61.11
CA VAL A 168 40.22 -31.65 61.59
C VAL A 168 41.37 -31.39 60.62
N LEU A 169 41.10 -31.37 59.31
CA LEU A 169 42.08 -31.03 58.27
C LEU A 169 42.52 -29.56 58.35
N GLU A 170 41.60 -28.65 58.69
CA GLU A 170 41.89 -27.21 58.82
C GLU A 170 42.80 -26.87 60.02
N LYS A 171 42.73 -27.71 61.07
CA LYS A 171 43.60 -27.61 62.26
C LYS A 171 44.90 -28.41 62.12
N ALA A 172 45.00 -29.31 61.14
CA ALA A 172 46.19 -30.10 60.88
C ALA A 172 47.23 -29.25 60.12
N LYS A 173 48.11 -28.56 60.86
CA LYS A 173 49.29 -27.92 60.27
C LYS A 173 50.34 -28.99 59.95
N GLY A 174 50.57 -29.27 58.65
CA GLY A 174 51.75 -30.03 58.20
C GLY A 174 51.50 -31.41 57.59
N ILE A 175 50.41 -31.61 56.82
CA ILE A 175 50.26 -32.85 56.04
C ILE A 175 51.23 -32.81 54.85
N LYS A 176 52.36 -33.53 54.96
CA LYS A 176 53.20 -33.89 53.81
C LYS A 176 52.55 -35.07 53.09
N ILE A 177 52.09 -34.84 51.87
CA ILE A 177 51.68 -35.91 50.96
C ILE A 177 52.96 -36.34 50.24
N PHE A 178 53.37 -37.60 50.42
CA PHE A 178 54.50 -38.19 49.71
C PHE A 178 54.10 -38.54 48.28
#